data_AF-F7I480-F1
#
_entry.id   AF-F7I480-F1
#
_cell.length_a   1.000
_cell.length_b   1.000
_cell.length_c   1.000
_cell.angle_alpha   90.00
_cell.angle_beta   90.00
_cell.angle_gamma   90.00
#
_symmetry.space_group_name_H-M   'P 1'
#
loop_
_entity.id
_entity.type
_entity.pdbx_description
1 polymer ?
#
loop_
_entity_poly.entity_id
_entity_poly.type
_entity_poly.pdbx_seq_one_letter_code
_entity_poly.pdbx_strand_id
1 'polypeptide(L)'
;MAPWGELLAGVRGVLLDISGVLYDSGAGGGTAIAGSVEAVARLKRSQLKVRFCTNESQKSRVELVGQLQRLGFDISEGEVTAPAPAACQILKERALRPHLLIHDGVRSEFDQIDTSNPNCVVIADAGESFSYQNMNSAFQVLMELENPVLISLGKGRYYKETSGLMLDVGPYMKALEYACGIKAEVVGKPSPEFFKSALQAIGVEAHQAQ
;
A
#
# COMPACT_ATOMS: atom_id res chain seq x y z
N MET A 1 -27.97 -11.09 -13.24
CA MET A 1 -26.53 -11.40 -13.09
C MET A 1 -26.31 -12.81 -13.60
N ALA A 2 -25.16 -13.09 -14.22
CA ALA A 2 -24.81 -14.46 -14.57
C ALA A 2 -24.73 -15.34 -13.31
N PRO A 3 -24.92 -16.67 -13.40
CA PRO A 3 -24.75 -17.59 -12.28
C PRO A 3 -23.35 -17.48 -11.66
N TRP A 4 -23.25 -17.62 -10.33
CA TRP A 4 -21.97 -17.57 -9.62
C TRP A 4 -20.96 -18.60 -10.13
N GLY A 5 -21.43 -19.78 -10.56
CA GLY A 5 -20.59 -20.82 -11.14
C GLY A 5 -19.94 -20.40 -12.46
N GLU A 6 -20.60 -19.56 -13.26
CA GLU A 6 -20.04 -19.01 -14.49
C GLU A 6 -19.07 -17.86 -14.20
N LEU A 7 -19.43 -16.98 -13.26
CA LEU A 7 -18.61 -15.83 -12.88
C LEU A 7 -17.27 -16.22 -12.25
N LEU A 8 -17.23 -17.35 -11.52
CA LEU A 8 -16.04 -17.83 -10.81
C LEU A 8 -15.39 -19.04 -11.50
N ALA A 9 -15.83 -19.39 -12.71
CA ALA A 9 -15.28 -20.52 -13.44
C ALA A 9 -13.79 -20.29 -13.75
N GLY A 10 -12.95 -21.27 -13.41
CA GLY A 10 -11.52 -21.22 -13.72
C GLY A 10 -10.66 -20.39 -12.77
N VAL A 11 -11.24 -19.81 -11.71
CA VAL A 11 -10.49 -19.11 -10.67
C VAL A 11 -9.59 -20.09 -9.91
N ARG A 12 -8.30 -19.75 -9.82
CA ARG A 12 -7.24 -20.48 -9.12
C ARG A 12 -6.51 -19.63 -8.08
N GLY A 13 -6.68 -18.31 -8.11
CA GLY A 13 -6.08 -17.39 -7.16
C GLY A 13 -7.05 -16.32 -6.68
N VAL A 14 -6.84 -15.81 -5.48
CA VAL A 14 -7.61 -14.71 -4.89
C VAL A 14 -6.66 -13.64 -4.37
N LEU A 15 -6.86 -12.40 -4.83
CA LEU A 15 -6.16 -11.22 -4.33
C LEU A 15 -7.07 -10.50 -3.33
N LEU A 16 -6.74 -10.57 -2.05
CA LEU A 16 -7.56 -10.00 -0.98
C LEU A 16 -7.07 -8.62 -0.58
N ASP A 17 -7.95 -7.62 -0.60
CA ASP A 17 -7.70 -6.42 0.19
C ASP A 17 -7.66 -6.75 1.70
N ILE A 18 -7.07 -5.86 2.49
CA ILE A 18 -6.94 -6.02 3.93
C ILE A 18 -7.94 -5.09 4.65
N SER A 19 -7.77 -3.77 4.53
CA SER A 19 -8.61 -2.80 5.24
C SER A 19 -10.01 -2.76 4.62
N GLY A 20 -11.05 -2.86 5.45
CA GLY A 20 -12.45 -2.92 5.01
C GLY A 20 -12.87 -4.27 4.41
N VAL A 21 -11.99 -5.27 4.38
CA VAL A 21 -12.28 -6.65 3.94
C VAL A 21 -11.98 -7.66 5.03
N LEU A 22 -10.77 -7.61 5.59
CA LEU A 22 -10.37 -8.46 6.71
C LEU A 22 -10.67 -7.80 8.05
N TYR A 23 -10.34 -6.51 8.17
CA TYR A 23 -10.47 -5.77 9.42
C TYR A 23 -10.71 -4.29 9.14
N ASP A 24 -11.27 -3.59 10.13
CA ASP A 24 -11.36 -2.14 10.16
C ASP A 24 -10.28 -1.58 11.10
N SER A 25 -9.51 -0.60 10.62
CA SER A 25 -8.49 0.09 11.42
C SER A 25 -9.13 0.97 12.50
N GLY A 26 -8.39 1.15 13.61
CA GLY A 26 -8.84 1.99 14.71
C GLY A 26 -7.89 1.89 15.91
N ALA A 27 -8.18 2.68 16.95
CA ALA A 27 -7.40 2.68 18.19
C ALA A 27 -7.31 1.26 18.78
N GLY A 28 -6.11 0.85 19.22
CA GLY A 28 -5.88 -0.46 19.82
C GLY A 28 -5.66 -1.61 18.84
N GLY A 29 -5.43 -1.34 17.54
CA GLY A 29 -5.13 -2.39 16.56
C GLY A 29 -6.34 -2.89 15.76
N GLY A 30 -7.43 -2.12 15.75
CA GLY A 30 -8.59 -2.38 14.91
C GLY A 30 -9.42 -3.61 15.31
N THR A 31 -10.43 -3.92 14.49
CA THR A 31 -11.39 -5.01 14.74
C THR A 31 -11.54 -5.87 13.50
N ALA A 32 -11.46 -7.19 13.65
CA ALA A 32 -11.73 -8.11 12.55
C ALA A 32 -13.18 -7.99 12.07
N ILE A 33 -13.38 -7.99 10.75
CA ILE A 33 -14.71 -8.05 10.15
C ILE A 33 -15.29 -9.44 10.41
N ALA A 34 -16.56 -9.48 10.82
CA ALA A 34 -17.23 -10.71 11.22
C ALA A 34 -17.18 -11.78 10.11
N GLY A 35 -16.64 -12.95 10.46
CA GLY A 35 -16.49 -14.08 9.52
C GLY A 35 -15.21 -14.03 8.68
N SER A 36 -14.50 -12.91 8.60
CA SER A 36 -13.31 -12.79 7.73
C SER A 36 -12.15 -13.70 8.16
N VAL A 37 -11.94 -13.90 9.46
CA VAL A 37 -10.92 -14.84 9.98
C VAL A 37 -11.20 -16.28 9.49
N GLU A 38 -12.45 -16.72 9.62
CA GLU A 38 -12.89 -18.06 9.19
C GLU A 38 -12.85 -18.21 7.66
N ALA A 39 -13.19 -17.14 6.93
CA ALA A 39 -13.10 -17.09 5.47
C ALA A 39 -11.65 -17.22 4.97
N VAL A 40 -10.69 -16.48 5.55
CA VAL A 40 -9.26 -16.62 5.22
C VAL A 40 -8.78 -18.04 5.51
N ALA A 41 -9.16 -18.61 6.65
CA ALA A 41 -8.80 -19.98 7.00
C ALA A 41 -9.40 -21.00 6.00
N ARG A 42 -10.63 -20.80 5.51
CA ARG A 42 -11.22 -21.63 4.45
C ARG A 42 -10.47 -21.49 3.12
N LEU A 43 -10.12 -20.27 2.72
CA LEU A 43 -9.36 -20.03 1.49
C LEU A 43 -7.99 -20.72 1.55
N LYS A 44 -7.26 -20.58 2.66
CA LYS A 44 -5.95 -21.24 2.85
C LYS A 44 -6.01 -22.76 2.90
N ARG A 45 -7.11 -23.36 3.39
CA ARG A 45 -7.32 -24.82 3.34
C ARG A 45 -7.75 -25.34 1.96
N SER A 46 -8.13 -24.45 1.05
CA SER A 46 -8.54 -24.83 -0.30
C SER A 46 -7.33 -25.01 -1.23
N GLN A 47 -7.59 -25.32 -2.50
CA GLN A 47 -6.54 -25.35 -3.54
C GLN A 47 -6.25 -23.96 -4.15
N LEU A 48 -7.00 -22.93 -3.74
CA LEU A 48 -6.79 -21.56 -4.23
C LEU A 48 -5.51 -20.98 -3.66
N LYS A 49 -4.78 -20.25 -4.51
CA LYS A 49 -3.66 -19.41 -4.06
C LYS A 49 -4.20 -18.10 -3.50
N VAL A 50 -3.69 -17.68 -2.35
CA VAL A 50 -4.13 -16.44 -1.68
C VAL A 50 -2.96 -15.47 -1.63
N ARG A 51 -3.22 -14.22 -2.01
CA ARG A 51 -2.30 -13.10 -1.83
C ARG A 51 -3.04 -11.93 -1.21
N PHE A 52 -2.42 -11.24 -0.27
CA PHE A 52 -2.99 -10.05 0.32
C PHE A 52 -2.44 -8.80 -0.37
N CYS A 53 -3.31 -7.94 -0.88
CA CYS A 53 -2.99 -6.78 -1.70
C CYS A 53 -3.51 -5.51 -1.03
N THR A 54 -2.62 -4.79 -0.35
CA THR A 54 -2.98 -3.60 0.45
C THR A 54 -2.29 -2.34 -0.06
N ASN A 55 -2.91 -1.19 0.18
CA ASN A 55 -2.26 0.13 0.07
C ASN A 55 -1.87 0.71 1.44
N GLU A 56 -1.92 -0.10 2.51
CA GLU A 56 -1.42 0.29 3.83
C GLU A 56 0.00 0.83 3.71
N SER A 57 0.19 2.05 4.21
CA SER A 57 1.42 2.81 4.11
C SER A 57 1.70 3.67 5.35
N GLN A 58 0.92 3.50 6.43
CA GLN A 58 1.24 4.04 7.74
C GLN A 58 2.02 3.06 8.62
N LYS A 59 1.91 1.75 8.34
CA LYS A 59 2.55 0.65 9.08
C LYS A 59 3.42 -0.18 8.16
N SER A 60 4.52 -0.69 8.69
CA SER A 60 5.31 -1.72 8.02
C SER A 60 4.52 -3.02 7.88
N ARG A 61 4.93 -3.90 6.96
CA ARG A 61 4.32 -5.23 6.81
C ARG A 61 4.45 -6.07 8.07
N VAL A 62 5.59 -5.98 8.76
CA VAL A 62 5.82 -6.66 10.05
C VAL A 62 4.73 -6.27 11.06
N GLU A 63 4.51 -4.96 11.22
CA GLU A 63 3.52 -4.44 12.16
C GLU A 63 2.09 -4.82 11.75
N LEU A 64 1.74 -4.65 10.48
CA LEU A 64 0.42 -4.99 9.94
C LEU A 64 0.11 -6.48 10.11
N VAL A 65 1.05 -7.35 9.74
CA VAL A 65 0.91 -8.81 9.86
C VAL A 65 0.79 -9.19 11.33
N GLY A 66 1.64 -8.67 12.20
CA GLY A 66 1.54 -8.93 13.64
C GLY A 66 0.20 -8.50 14.23
N GLN A 67 -0.37 -7.40 13.76
CA GLN A 67 -1.70 -6.93 14.15
C GLN A 67 -2.80 -7.89 13.68
N LEU A 68 -2.78 -8.30 12.41
CA LEU A 68 -3.75 -9.26 11.88
C LEU A 68 -3.64 -10.63 12.57
N GLN A 69 -2.44 -11.09 12.89
CA GLN A 69 -2.23 -12.32 13.65
C GLN A 69 -2.85 -12.24 15.05
N ARG A 70 -2.73 -11.11 15.74
CA ARG A 70 -3.41 -10.89 17.05
C ARG A 70 -4.93 -10.92 16.94
N LEU A 71 -5.48 -10.57 15.77
CA LEU A 71 -6.91 -10.69 15.47
C LEU A 71 -7.32 -12.11 15.04
N GLY A 72 -6.38 -13.06 14.98
CA GLY A 72 -6.62 -14.47 14.68
C GLY A 72 -6.45 -14.87 13.23
N PHE A 73 -5.95 -13.97 12.36
CA PHE A 73 -5.68 -14.30 10.95
C PHE A 73 -4.41 -15.17 10.82
N ASP A 74 -4.53 -16.26 10.06
CA ASP A 74 -3.37 -16.97 9.52
C ASP A 74 -2.83 -16.17 8.33
N ILE A 75 -1.77 -15.38 8.57
CA ILE A 75 -1.11 -14.53 7.58
C ILE A 75 0.37 -14.35 7.93
N SER A 76 1.21 -14.24 6.91
CA SER A 76 2.64 -13.96 7.03
C SER A 76 3.07 -12.81 6.11
N GLU A 77 4.20 -12.16 6.41
CA GLU A 77 4.73 -11.05 5.61
C GLU A 77 4.99 -11.43 4.15
N GLY A 78 5.42 -12.68 3.93
CA GLY A 78 5.68 -13.23 2.61
C GLY A 78 4.44 -13.29 1.72
N GLU A 79 3.23 -13.24 2.29
CA GLU A 79 1.94 -13.30 1.58
C GLU A 79 1.37 -11.91 1.28
N VAL A 80 2.01 -10.84 1.77
CA VAL A 80 1.53 -9.45 1.63
C VAL A 80 2.27 -8.73 0.51
N THR A 81 1.50 -8.20 -0.43
CA THR A 81 1.94 -7.20 -1.40
C THR A 81 1.44 -5.83 -0.95
N ALA A 82 2.39 -4.94 -0.64
CA ALA A 82 2.19 -3.59 -0.15
C ALA A 82 2.98 -2.58 -1.01
N PRO A 83 2.65 -1.28 -1.00
CA PRO A 83 3.28 -0.31 -1.90
C PRO A 83 4.73 0.02 -1.54
N ALA A 84 5.11 0.02 -0.24
CA ALA A 84 6.46 0.39 0.18
C ALA A 84 7.57 -0.51 -0.40
N PRO A 85 7.47 -1.85 -0.38
CA PRO A 85 8.45 -2.73 -1.05
C PRO A 85 8.56 -2.49 -2.56
N ALA A 86 7.43 -2.24 -3.23
CA ALA A 86 7.43 -1.95 -4.66
C ALA A 86 8.12 -0.61 -4.97
N ALA A 87 7.90 0.41 -4.13
CA ALA A 87 8.62 1.67 -4.23
C ALA A 87 10.12 1.47 -3.98
N CYS A 88 10.51 0.70 -2.97
CA CYS A 88 11.91 0.36 -2.70
C CYS A 88 12.61 -0.31 -3.88
N GLN A 89 11.91 -1.19 -4.59
CA GLN A 89 12.42 -1.80 -5.81
C GLN A 89 12.67 -0.75 -6.91
N ILE A 90 11.69 0.11 -7.18
CA ILE A 90 11.81 1.22 -8.14
C ILE A 90 12.99 2.13 -7.77
N LEU A 91 13.12 2.48 -6.49
CA LEU A 91 14.20 3.34 -6.00
C LEU A 91 15.57 2.71 -6.27
N LYS A 92 15.73 1.41 -6.01
CA LYS A 92 16.98 0.67 -6.28
C LYS A 92 17.28 0.58 -7.78
N GLU A 93 16.29 0.19 -8.58
CA GLU A 93 16.46 0.01 -10.04
C GLU A 93 16.83 1.31 -10.75
N ARG A 94 16.32 2.44 -10.26
CA ARG A 94 16.55 3.77 -10.85
C ARG A 94 17.62 4.59 -10.11
N ALA A 95 18.30 4.00 -9.11
CA ALA A 95 19.28 4.67 -8.25
C ALA A 95 18.74 6.00 -7.63
N LEU A 96 17.48 5.99 -7.21
CA LEU A 96 16.83 7.10 -6.53
C LEU A 96 17.04 7.02 -5.02
N ARG A 97 17.24 8.18 -4.41
CA ARG A 97 17.39 8.41 -2.97
C ARG A 97 16.25 9.33 -2.52
N PRO A 98 15.27 8.84 -1.75
CA PRO A 98 14.08 9.60 -1.49
C PRO A 98 14.22 10.53 -0.28
N HIS A 99 13.67 11.73 -0.40
CA HIS A 99 13.13 12.43 0.75
C HIS A 99 11.78 11.78 1.13
N LEU A 100 11.70 11.22 2.33
CA LEU A 100 10.55 10.45 2.79
C LEU A 100 9.53 11.35 3.50
N LEU A 101 8.38 11.55 2.87
CA LEU A 101 7.19 12.16 3.47
C LEU A 101 6.17 11.06 3.81
N ILE A 102 6.42 10.39 4.94
CA ILE A 102 5.73 9.15 5.36
C ILE A 102 5.42 9.18 6.86
N HIS A 103 4.56 8.27 7.31
CA HIS A 103 4.36 8.01 8.74
C HIS A 103 5.55 7.20 9.31
N ASP A 104 5.91 7.42 10.58
CA ASP A 104 7.07 6.72 11.17
C ASP A 104 6.89 5.20 11.26
N GLY A 105 5.65 4.70 11.37
CA GLY A 105 5.35 3.26 11.40
C GLY A 105 5.73 2.49 10.12
N VAL A 106 5.85 3.16 8.97
CA VAL A 106 6.30 2.53 7.71
C VAL A 106 7.79 2.76 7.44
N ARG A 107 8.48 3.58 8.25
CA ARG A 107 9.87 3.99 8.00
C ARG A 107 10.81 2.80 7.87
N SER A 108 10.61 1.75 8.64
CA SER A 108 11.42 0.53 8.63
C SER A 108 11.41 -0.22 7.29
N GLU A 109 10.39 -0.04 6.44
CA GLU A 109 10.38 -0.61 5.08
C GLU A 109 11.46 0.03 4.19
N PHE A 110 11.97 1.22 4.56
CA PHE A 110 12.96 1.98 3.83
C PHE A 110 14.38 1.92 4.45
N ASP A 111 14.60 1.11 5.50
CA ASP A 111 15.90 1.06 6.22
C ASP A 111 17.09 0.68 5.31
N GLN A 112 16.83 -0.03 4.22
CA GLN A 112 17.83 -0.46 3.24
C GLN A 112 17.95 0.48 2.03
N ILE A 113 17.31 1.65 2.09
CA ILE A 113 17.33 2.68 1.04
C ILE A 113 18.16 3.86 1.53
N ASP A 114 19.13 4.29 0.71
CA ASP A 114 19.88 5.51 0.96
C ASP A 114 18.95 6.73 0.79
N THR A 115 18.81 7.52 1.84
CA THR A 115 17.99 8.76 1.87
C THR A 115 18.85 10.03 1.90
N SER A 116 20.18 9.89 1.87
CA SER A 116 21.10 11.03 1.82
C SER A 116 21.06 11.71 0.46
N ASN A 117 21.24 13.04 0.44
CA ASN A 117 21.25 13.86 -0.80
C ASN A 117 20.10 13.48 -1.75
N PRO A 118 18.85 13.70 -1.32
CA PRO A 118 17.68 13.14 -1.99
C PRO A 118 17.54 13.68 -3.42
N ASN A 119 17.17 12.79 -4.34
CA ASN A 119 16.91 13.12 -5.76
C ASN A 119 15.49 12.76 -6.20
N CYS A 120 14.62 12.41 -5.26
CA CYS A 120 13.19 12.26 -5.46
C CYS A 120 12.45 12.47 -4.13
N VAL A 121 11.12 12.54 -4.16
CA VAL A 121 10.26 12.46 -2.98
C VAL A 121 9.43 11.18 -3.06
N VAL A 122 9.33 10.47 -1.94
CA VAL A 122 8.30 9.43 -1.74
C VAL A 122 7.29 9.97 -0.74
N ILE A 123 6.03 10.01 -1.16
CA ILE A 123 4.90 10.39 -0.32
C ILE A 123 4.02 9.17 -0.04
N ALA A 124 3.66 8.97 1.22
CA ALA A 124 2.75 7.93 1.69
C ALA A 124 1.65 8.56 2.53
N ASP A 125 0.68 7.77 3.01
CA ASP A 125 -0.22 8.27 4.04
C ASP A 125 0.58 8.55 5.32
N ALA A 126 0.81 9.85 5.58
CA ALA A 126 1.67 10.33 6.65
C ALA A 126 0.89 10.79 7.89
N GLY A 127 -0.44 10.81 7.85
CA GLY A 127 -1.29 11.30 8.95
C GLY A 127 -0.84 12.66 9.48
N GLU A 128 -0.60 12.75 10.79
CA GLU A 128 -0.10 13.97 11.45
C GLU A 128 1.28 14.43 10.95
N SER A 129 2.06 13.55 10.30
CA SER A 129 3.33 13.92 9.67
C SER A 129 3.15 14.75 8.41
N PHE A 130 1.92 14.94 7.90
CA PHE A 130 1.60 15.97 6.91
C PHE A 130 1.55 17.39 7.52
N SER A 131 2.55 17.72 8.33
CA SER A 131 2.76 19.08 8.82
C SER A 131 3.15 20.01 7.66
N TYR A 132 2.92 21.31 7.84
CA TYR A 132 3.38 22.31 6.88
C TYR A 132 4.89 22.20 6.65
N GLN A 133 5.67 21.99 7.71
CA GLN A 133 7.12 21.88 7.67
C GLN A 133 7.57 20.71 6.80
N ASN A 134 6.97 19.53 6.97
CA ASN A 134 7.32 18.34 6.21
C ASN A 134 6.88 18.47 4.75
N MET A 135 5.67 18.97 4.50
CA MET A 135 5.17 19.26 3.14
C MET A 135 6.07 20.26 2.42
N ASN A 136 6.45 21.35 3.09
CA ASN A 136 7.28 22.40 2.51
C ASN A 136 8.73 21.91 2.27
N SER A 137 9.25 21.03 3.13
CA SER A 137 10.57 20.41 2.92
C SER A 137 10.57 19.50 1.69
N ALA A 138 9.55 18.66 1.53
CA ALA A 138 9.39 17.82 0.34
C ALA A 138 9.22 18.67 -0.94
N PHE A 139 8.45 19.75 -0.87
CA PHE A 139 8.32 20.73 -1.95
C PHE A 139 9.68 21.36 -2.32
N GLN A 140 10.44 21.85 -1.35
CA GLN A 140 11.76 22.45 -1.59
C GLN A 140 12.73 21.47 -2.25
N VAL A 141 12.78 20.22 -1.78
CA VAL A 141 13.57 19.16 -2.42
C VAL A 141 13.17 19.00 -3.89
N LEU A 142 11.88 18.93 -4.21
CA LEU A 142 11.43 18.79 -5.60
C LEU A 142 11.82 20.00 -6.46
N MET A 143 11.73 21.22 -5.93
CA MET A 143 12.03 22.44 -6.68
C MET A 143 13.52 22.65 -6.97
N GLU A 144 14.41 22.05 -6.19
CA GLU A 144 15.87 22.13 -6.38
C GLU A 144 16.40 21.11 -7.40
N LEU A 145 15.58 20.12 -7.79
CA LEU A 145 15.97 19.07 -8.72
C LEU A 145 15.76 19.51 -10.17
N GLU A 146 16.73 19.21 -11.03
CA GLU A 146 16.61 19.39 -12.48
C GLU A 146 15.54 18.45 -13.08
N ASN A 147 15.46 17.22 -12.56
CA ASN A 147 14.50 16.19 -12.98
C ASN A 147 13.69 15.70 -11.77
N PRO A 148 12.69 16.49 -11.31
CA PRO A 148 11.93 16.16 -10.11
C PRO A 148 11.08 14.89 -10.29
N VAL A 149 11.27 13.93 -9.38
CA VAL A 149 10.49 12.68 -9.33
C VAL A 149 9.69 12.64 -8.04
N LEU A 150 8.37 12.47 -8.16
CA LEU A 150 7.45 12.26 -7.04
C LEU A 150 6.84 10.86 -7.16
N ILE A 151 7.12 10.00 -6.18
CA ILE A 151 6.52 8.66 -6.07
C ILE A 151 5.47 8.70 -4.97
N SER A 152 4.24 8.27 -5.26
CA SER A 152 3.14 8.25 -4.29
C SER A 152 2.71 6.81 -4.00
N LEU A 153 2.68 6.43 -2.72
CA LEU A 153 2.19 5.12 -2.27
C LEU A 153 0.65 5.11 -2.22
N GLY A 154 0.05 5.08 -3.39
CA GLY A 154 -1.39 5.21 -3.59
C GLY A 154 -1.80 6.62 -4.01
N LYS A 155 -3.11 6.80 -4.19
CA LYS A 155 -3.74 8.06 -4.61
C LYS A 155 -5.18 8.19 -4.07
N GLY A 156 -5.48 7.52 -2.97
CA GLY A 156 -6.81 7.53 -2.39
C GLY A 156 -7.17 8.94 -1.92
N ARG A 157 -8.46 9.26 -1.92
CA ARG A 157 -8.96 10.60 -1.56
C ARG A 157 -9.09 10.75 -0.05
N TYR A 158 -9.60 9.70 0.58
CA TYR A 158 -9.88 9.59 2.00
C TYR A 158 -10.12 8.11 2.33
N TYR A 159 -10.03 7.77 3.61
CA TYR A 159 -10.49 6.50 4.18
C TYR A 159 -11.36 6.76 5.40
N LYS A 160 -12.02 5.71 5.90
CA LYS A 160 -12.89 5.80 7.07
C LYS A 160 -12.20 5.17 8.27
N GLU A 161 -12.15 5.90 9.37
CA GLU A 161 -11.78 5.40 10.70
C GLU A 161 -12.98 5.50 11.66
N THR A 162 -12.79 5.03 12.89
CA THR A 162 -13.77 5.18 13.98
C THR A 162 -14.08 6.65 14.29
N SER A 163 -13.13 7.56 14.08
CA SER A 163 -13.25 9.00 14.33
C SER A 163 -13.95 9.76 13.20
N GLY A 164 -14.09 9.18 12.01
CA GLY A 164 -14.70 9.81 10.84
C GLY A 164 -13.96 9.55 9.54
N LEU A 165 -14.18 10.42 8.55
CA LEU A 165 -13.41 10.41 7.30
C LEU A 165 -12.06 11.09 7.53
N MET A 166 -11.00 10.40 7.15
CA MET A 166 -9.62 10.87 7.24
C MET A 166 -9.09 11.16 5.84
N LEU A 167 -8.34 12.24 5.67
CA LEU A 167 -7.64 12.50 4.41
C LEU A 167 -6.57 11.44 4.18
N ASP A 168 -6.46 10.97 2.94
CA ASP A 168 -5.47 10.00 2.50
C ASP A 168 -4.32 10.73 1.75
N VAL A 169 -3.36 10.00 1.21
CA VAL A 169 -2.19 10.51 0.49
C VAL A 169 -2.54 11.35 -0.75
N GLY A 170 -3.67 11.06 -1.41
CA GLY A 170 -4.02 11.67 -2.71
C GLY A 170 -4.13 13.21 -2.68
N PRO A 171 -4.85 13.82 -1.73
CA PRO A 171 -4.86 15.27 -1.53
C PRO A 171 -3.47 15.91 -1.43
N TYR A 172 -2.57 15.33 -0.62
CA TYR A 172 -1.22 15.86 -0.41
C TYR A 172 -0.31 15.63 -1.63
N MET A 173 -0.44 14.47 -2.28
CA MET A 173 0.19 14.20 -3.57
C MET A 173 -0.23 15.24 -4.61
N LYS A 174 -1.53 15.58 -4.68
CA LYS A 174 -2.03 16.60 -5.60
C LYS A 174 -1.54 18.01 -5.27
N ALA A 175 -1.35 18.33 -3.99
CA ALA A 175 -0.75 19.59 -3.58
C ALA A 175 0.69 19.72 -4.10
N LEU A 176 1.52 18.68 -3.97
CA LEU A 176 2.89 18.68 -4.50
C LEU A 176 2.93 18.67 -6.03
N GLU A 177 2.07 17.88 -6.70
CA GLU A 177 1.94 17.92 -8.17
C GLU A 177 1.64 19.34 -8.67
N TYR A 178 0.70 20.02 -8.02
CA TYR A 178 0.31 21.38 -8.40
C TYR A 178 1.44 22.38 -8.14
N ALA A 179 2.06 22.32 -6.96
CA ALA A 179 3.12 23.25 -6.57
C ALA A 179 4.38 23.11 -7.43
N CYS A 180 4.74 21.88 -7.84
CA CYS A 180 5.97 21.62 -8.59
C CYS A 180 5.75 21.52 -10.12
N GLY A 181 4.49 21.51 -10.59
CA GLY A 181 4.18 21.36 -12.02
C GLY A 181 4.48 19.96 -12.58
N ILE A 182 4.45 18.92 -11.74
CA ILE A 182 4.79 17.53 -12.11
C ILE A 182 3.60 16.58 -11.96
N LYS A 183 3.80 15.31 -12.36
CA LYS A 183 2.87 14.21 -12.09
C LYS A 183 3.55 13.16 -11.24
N ALA A 184 2.82 12.64 -10.27
CA ALA A 184 3.31 11.58 -9.40
C ALA A 184 3.24 10.22 -10.09
N GLU A 185 4.27 9.41 -9.89
CA GLU A 185 4.26 7.98 -10.17
C GLU A 185 3.54 7.25 -9.03
N VAL A 186 2.36 6.71 -9.30
CA VAL A 186 1.55 6.04 -8.28
C VAL A 186 1.94 4.56 -8.18
N VAL A 187 2.44 4.16 -7.03
CA VAL A 187 2.77 2.79 -6.66
C VAL A 187 1.70 2.24 -5.73
N GLY A 188 1.20 1.03 -5.99
CA GLY A 188 0.06 0.46 -5.26
C GLY A 188 -1.21 0.42 -6.13
N LYS A 189 -2.31 -0.04 -5.54
CA LYS A 189 -3.62 -0.06 -6.21
C LYS A 189 -4.01 1.36 -6.63
N PRO A 190 -4.56 1.58 -7.86
CA PRO A 190 -4.97 0.58 -8.86
C PRO A 190 -3.94 0.37 -9.99
N SER A 191 -2.63 0.57 -9.78
CA SER A 191 -1.63 0.35 -10.84
C SER A 191 -1.66 -1.10 -11.34
N PRO A 192 -1.68 -1.34 -12.67
CA PRO A 192 -1.57 -2.68 -13.24
C PRO A 192 -0.31 -3.42 -12.80
N GLU A 193 0.81 -2.71 -12.64
CA GLU A 193 2.10 -3.26 -12.22
C GLU A 193 2.02 -3.84 -10.81
N PHE A 194 1.26 -3.21 -9.91
CA PHE A 194 1.02 -3.70 -8.56
C PHE A 194 0.25 -5.04 -8.56
N PHE A 195 -0.79 -5.15 -9.38
CA PHE A 195 -1.53 -6.42 -9.49
C PHE A 195 -0.70 -7.50 -10.20
N LYS A 196 0.08 -7.13 -11.22
CA LYS A 196 1.00 -8.07 -11.89
C LYS A 196 2.02 -8.66 -10.92
N SER A 197 2.62 -7.86 -10.04
CA SER A 197 3.59 -8.38 -9.06
C SER A 197 2.92 -9.30 -8.03
N ALA A 198 1.70 -8.97 -7.59
CA ALA A 198 0.91 -9.84 -6.71
C ALA A 198 0.57 -11.19 -7.36
N LEU A 199 0.17 -11.18 -8.64
CA LEU A 199 -0.13 -12.38 -9.44
C LEU A 199 1.12 -13.24 -9.67
N GLN A 200 2.25 -12.62 -10.00
CA GLN A 200 3.54 -13.31 -10.15
C GLN A 200 3.96 -14.00 -8.86
N ALA A 201 3.75 -13.37 -7.69
CA ALA A 201 4.10 -13.93 -6.39
C ALA A 201 3.33 -15.22 -6.05
N ILE A 202 2.15 -15.44 -6.66
CA ILE A 202 1.36 -16.67 -6.49
C ILE A 202 1.37 -17.59 -7.71
N GLY A 203 2.04 -17.18 -8.80
CA GLY A 203 2.10 -17.94 -10.05
C GLY A 203 0.75 -18.13 -10.73
N VAL A 204 -0.14 -17.13 -10.67
CA VAL A 204 -1.48 -17.18 -11.25
C VAL A 204 -1.62 -16.11 -12.33
N GLU A 205 -2.22 -16.45 -13.47
CA GLU A 205 -2.51 -15.47 -14.52
C GLU A 205 -3.75 -14.62 -14.18
N ALA A 206 -3.81 -13.40 -14.70
CA ALA A 206 -4.92 -12.47 -14.39
C ALA A 206 -6.31 -13.05 -14.70
N HIS A 207 -6.46 -13.87 -15.75
CA HIS A 207 -7.73 -14.48 -16.11
C HIS A 207 -8.16 -15.63 -15.17
N GLN A 208 -7.27 -16.07 -14.28
CA GLN A 208 -7.48 -17.13 -13.28
C GLN A 208 -7.55 -16.56 -11.85
N ALA A 209 -7.50 -15.24 -11.69
CA ALA A 209 -7.50 -14.59 -10.40
C ALA A 209 -8.78 -13.78 -10.20
N GLN A 210 -9.22 -13.71 -8.94
CA GLN A 210 -10.34 -12.91 -8.49
C GLN A 210 -9.91 -11.85 -7.47
#